data_AF-A0A645D4S4-F1
#
_entry.id   AF-A0A645D4S4-F1
#
_cell.length_a   1.000
_cell.length_b   1.000
_cell.length_c   1.000
_cell.angle_alpha   90.00
_cell.angle_beta   90.00
_cell.angle_gamma   90.00
#
_symmetry.space_group_name_H-M   'P 1'
#
loop_
_entity.id
_entity.type
_entity.pdbx_description
1 polymer ?
#
loop_
_entity_poly.entity_id
_entity_poly.type
_entity_poly.pdbx_seq_one_letter_code
_entity_poly.pdbx_strand_id
1 'polypeptide(L)'
;MTLWVLSTDNLRRDQNDELMPLLEVIVQLVRDLAAADDYRVMVVGDLGLLPDEIADSLRATVALTRRRPGMHVNVAVSYGGRHELADAVRSLLAEEAAKGTTLAELADNLEVDQISEHLYTRGQPDPDLIIRTSGEQRLSGFLMWQSAHSEFYFCEALWPDFRKVDFYRALRDYEQRERRYGA
;
A
#
# COMPACT_ATOMS: atom_id res chain seq x y z
N MET A 1 -6.53 -4.27 5.17
CA MET A 1 -6.12 -5.06 4.00
C MET A 1 -5.49 -4.13 2.97
N THR A 2 -4.40 -4.53 2.31
CA THR A 2 -3.75 -3.73 1.25
C THR A 2 -3.64 -4.56 -0.03
N LEU A 3 -4.09 -4.02 -1.15
CA LEU A 3 -4.02 -4.63 -2.48
C LEU A 3 -3.00 -3.87 -3.33
N TRP A 4 -2.07 -4.55 -4.01
CA TRP A 4 -1.12 -3.91 -4.94
C TRP A 4 -1.57 -4.09 -6.38
N VAL A 5 -2.07 -3.01 -6.98
CA VAL A 5 -2.70 -3.06 -8.30
C VAL A 5 -1.87 -2.41 -9.39
N LEU A 6 -0.99 -1.45 -9.05
CA LEU A 6 -0.07 -0.83 -9.99
C LEU A 6 1.21 -0.35 -9.29
N SER A 7 2.37 -0.82 -9.75
CA SER A 7 3.66 -0.36 -9.26
C SER A 7 4.17 0.87 -10.00
N THR A 8 5.06 1.64 -9.38
CA THR A 8 5.79 2.73 -10.07
C THR A 8 6.63 2.21 -11.25
N ASP A 9 7.14 0.97 -11.16
CA ASP A 9 7.95 0.37 -12.21
C ASP A 9 7.09 -0.03 -13.42
N ASN A 10 5.88 -0.54 -13.20
CA ASN A 10 4.93 -0.83 -14.29
C ASN A 10 4.50 0.45 -14.99
N LEU A 11 4.17 1.50 -14.23
CA LEU A 11 3.78 2.79 -14.79
C LEU A 11 4.86 3.36 -15.73
N ARG A 12 6.16 3.18 -15.40
CA ARG A 12 7.27 3.62 -16.24
C ARG A 12 7.48 2.75 -17.48
N ARG A 13 7.21 1.45 -17.39
CA ARG A 13 7.39 0.48 -18.48
C ARG A 13 6.27 0.54 -19.50
N ASP A 14 5.03 0.75 -19.03
CA ASP A 14 3.82 0.59 -19.83
C ASP A 14 3.37 1.91 -20.47
N GLN A 15 4.29 2.70 -21.07
CA GLN A 15 3.90 3.89 -21.85
C GLN A 15 3.20 3.55 -23.19
N ASN A 16 2.64 2.34 -23.30
CA ASN A 16 1.96 1.80 -24.46
C ASN A 16 0.44 1.98 -24.30
N ASP A 17 -0.32 1.58 -25.33
CA ASP A 17 -1.79 1.75 -25.40
C ASP A 17 -2.58 0.94 -24.34
N GLU A 18 -1.94 0.12 -23.51
CA GLU A 18 -2.58 -0.72 -22.48
C GLU A 18 -2.71 -0.05 -21.11
N LEU A 19 -1.99 1.05 -20.84
CA LEU A 19 -1.98 1.70 -19.53
C LEU A 19 -3.31 2.37 -19.20
N MET A 20 -3.90 3.11 -20.15
CA MET A 20 -5.19 3.79 -19.91
C MET A 20 -6.32 2.79 -19.60
N PRO A 21 -6.51 1.71 -20.38
CA PRO A 21 -7.46 0.65 -20.02
C PRO A 21 -7.22 0.06 -18.62
N LEU A 22 -5.96 -0.17 -18.23
CA LEU A 22 -5.62 -0.66 -16.89
C LEU A 22 -6.02 0.35 -15.80
N LEU A 23 -5.76 1.64 -16.01
CA LEU A 23 -6.14 2.70 -15.06
C LEU A 23 -7.67 2.79 -14.90
N GLU A 24 -8.43 2.65 -15.99
CA GLU A 24 -9.89 2.60 -15.94
C GLU A 24 -10.40 1.41 -15.12
N VAL A 25 -9.80 0.23 -15.30
CA VAL A 25 -10.11 -0.96 -14.50
C VAL A 25 -9.80 -0.74 -13.02
N ILE A 26 -8.68 -0.08 -12.70
CA ILE A 26 -8.32 0.26 -11.31
C ILE A 26 -9.33 1.24 -10.71
N VAL A 27 -9.75 2.27 -11.46
CA VAL A 27 -10.80 3.19 -11.01
C VAL A 27 -12.09 2.44 -10.73
N GLN A 28 -12.50 1.51 -11.61
CA GLN A 28 -13.70 0.71 -11.41
C GLN A 28 -13.60 -0.17 -10.16
N LEU A 29 -12.47 -0.84 -9.94
CA LEU A 29 -12.21 -1.62 -8.72
C LEU A 29 -12.37 -0.76 -7.46
N VAL A 30 -11.82 0.45 -7.45
CA VAL A 30 -11.92 1.37 -6.30
C VAL A 30 -13.37 1.83 -6.09
N ARG A 31 -14.13 2.05 -7.17
CA ARG A 31 -15.58 2.35 -7.09
C ARG A 31 -16.38 1.19 -6.53
N ASP A 32 -16.12 -0.04 -6.97
CA ASP A 32 -16.82 -1.23 -6.48
C ASP A 32 -16.55 -1.47 -4.99
N LEU A 33 -15.30 -1.28 -4.56
CA LEU A 33 -14.94 -1.32 -3.13
C LEU A 33 -15.63 -0.20 -2.34
N ALA A 34 -15.71 1.01 -2.89
CA ALA A 34 -16.38 2.13 -2.25
C ALA A 34 -17.91 1.99 -2.23
N ALA A 35 -18.50 1.24 -3.16
CA ALA A 35 -19.93 0.95 -3.17
C ALA A 35 -20.35 -0.03 -2.07
N ALA A 36 -19.43 -0.87 -1.58
CA ALA A 36 -19.68 -1.70 -0.41
C ALA A 36 -19.71 -0.85 0.88
N ASP A 37 -20.81 -0.92 1.64
CA ASP A 37 -21.05 -0.04 2.80
C ASP A 37 -20.04 -0.23 3.94
N ASP A 38 -19.42 -1.41 4.03
CA ASP A 38 -18.55 -1.80 5.14
C ASP A 38 -17.07 -1.46 4.90
N TYR A 39 -16.71 -0.85 3.77
CA TYR A 39 -15.30 -0.55 3.45
C TYR A 39 -15.00 0.93 3.54
N ARG A 40 -13.93 1.26 4.28
CA ARG A 40 -13.22 2.52 4.19
C ARG A 40 -12.04 2.33 3.26
N VAL A 41 -12.16 2.87 2.05
CA VAL A 41 -11.19 2.70 0.97
C VAL A 41 -10.20 3.87 0.99
N MET A 42 -8.92 3.56 0.82
CA MET A 42 -7.87 4.55 0.65
C MET A 42 -6.97 4.15 -0.51
N VAL A 43 -6.45 5.13 -1.23
CA VAL A 43 -5.40 4.88 -2.23
C VAL A 43 -4.06 5.24 -1.61
N VAL A 44 -3.07 4.36 -1.76
CA VAL A 44 -1.69 4.57 -1.32
C VAL A 44 -0.76 4.55 -2.53
N GLY A 45 0.22 5.45 -2.57
CA GLY A 45 1.07 5.66 -3.75
C GLY A 45 0.96 7.09 -4.31
N ASP A 46 1.75 7.36 -5.34
CA ASP A 46 1.88 8.71 -5.90
C ASP A 46 0.88 8.94 -7.04
N LEU A 47 -0.26 9.53 -6.68
CA LEU A 47 -1.30 9.93 -7.64
C LEU A 47 -0.85 11.07 -8.58
N GLY A 48 0.23 11.80 -8.24
CA GLY A 48 0.79 12.83 -9.13
C GLY A 48 1.49 12.25 -10.36
N LEU A 49 1.75 10.94 -10.37
CA LEU A 49 2.28 10.23 -11.54
C LEU A 49 1.18 9.78 -12.52
N LEU A 50 -0.10 9.95 -12.17
CA LEU A 50 -1.24 9.56 -13.00
C LEU A 50 -1.79 10.75 -13.79
N PRO A 51 -2.51 10.51 -14.89
CA PRO A 51 -3.34 11.54 -15.52
C PRO A 51 -4.32 12.16 -14.53
N ASP A 52 -4.50 13.48 -14.58
CA ASP A 52 -5.32 14.23 -13.61
C ASP A 52 -6.74 13.66 -13.47
N GLU A 53 -7.37 13.27 -14.58
CA GLU A 53 -8.71 12.67 -14.57
C GLU A 53 -8.79 11.38 -13.74
N ILE A 54 -7.77 10.52 -13.84
CA ILE A 54 -7.69 9.27 -13.07
C ILE A 54 -7.45 9.59 -11.59
N ALA A 55 -6.49 10.48 -11.31
CA ALA A 55 -6.15 10.87 -9.95
C ALA A 55 -7.36 11.50 -9.23
N ASP A 56 -8.10 12.39 -9.90
CA ASP A 56 -9.27 13.05 -9.36
C ASP A 56 -10.44 12.09 -9.15
N SER A 57 -10.67 11.16 -10.09
CA SER A 57 -11.66 10.10 -9.93
C SER A 57 -11.37 9.22 -8.71
N LEU A 58 -10.12 8.82 -8.50
CA LEU A 58 -9.69 8.04 -7.34
C LEU A 58 -9.89 8.84 -6.04
N ARG A 59 -9.44 10.10 -5.98
CA ARG A 59 -9.61 10.99 -4.80
C ARG A 59 -11.08 11.18 -4.45
N ALA A 60 -11.91 11.49 -5.44
CA ALA A 60 -13.35 11.68 -5.25
C ALA A 60 -14.00 10.41 -4.71
N THR A 61 -13.65 9.25 -5.25
CA THR A 61 -14.22 7.95 -4.85
C THR A 61 -13.86 7.61 -3.39
N VAL A 62 -12.59 7.71 -3.00
CA VAL A 62 -12.17 7.37 -1.62
C VAL A 62 -12.71 8.34 -0.59
N ALA A 63 -12.92 9.62 -0.95
CA ALA A 63 -13.51 10.62 -0.06
C ALA A 63 -14.91 10.24 0.44
N LEU A 64 -15.70 9.54 -0.38
CA LEU A 64 -17.03 9.04 -0.01
C LEU A 64 -17.00 8.06 1.17
N THR A 65 -15.86 7.38 1.37
CA THR A 65 -15.73 6.30 2.36
C THR A 65 -15.01 6.74 3.64
N ARG A 66 -14.45 7.96 3.69
CA ARG A 66 -13.49 8.41 4.73
C ARG A 66 -13.99 8.29 6.17
N ARG A 67 -15.30 8.39 6.40
CA ARG A 67 -15.94 8.33 7.73
C ARG A 67 -16.55 6.97 8.08
N ARG A 68 -16.40 5.97 7.22
CA ARG A 68 -16.94 4.64 7.48
C ARG A 68 -16.12 3.93 8.56
N PRO A 69 -16.77 3.29 9.56
CA PRO A 69 -16.08 2.61 10.66
C PRO A 69 -15.63 1.18 10.31
N GLY A 70 -16.01 0.68 9.13
CA GLY A 70 -15.73 -0.69 8.72
C GLY A 70 -14.28 -0.95 8.30
N MET A 71 -14.05 -2.02 7.56
CA MET A 71 -12.71 -2.50 7.22
C MET A 71 -11.94 -1.48 6.39
N HIS A 72 -10.70 -1.21 6.78
CA HIS A 72 -9.76 -0.40 6.00
C HIS A 72 -9.21 -1.21 4.82
N VAL A 73 -9.42 -0.69 3.61
CA VAL A 73 -8.91 -1.28 2.36
C VAL A 73 -8.01 -0.26 1.66
N ASN A 74 -6.72 -0.52 1.66
CA ASN A 74 -5.75 0.26 0.90
C ASN A 74 -5.62 -0.34 -0.50
N VAL A 75 -5.69 0.50 -1.52
CA VAL A 75 -5.42 0.14 -2.91
C VAL A 75 -4.15 0.86 -3.32
N ALA A 76 -3.07 0.11 -3.51
CA ALA A 76 -1.76 0.65 -3.84
C ALA A 76 -1.64 0.86 -5.35
N VAL A 77 -1.72 2.12 -5.78
CA VAL A 77 -1.72 2.58 -7.17
C VAL A 77 -0.53 3.51 -7.36
N SER A 78 0.25 3.31 -8.43
CA SER A 78 1.51 4.05 -8.62
C SER A 78 2.43 3.92 -7.39
N TYR A 79 2.41 2.75 -6.75
CA TYR A 79 3.07 2.54 -5.47
C TYR A 79 4.43 1.88 -5.65
N GLY A 80 5.41 2.35 -4.88
CA GLY A 80 6.68 1.66 -4.66
C GLY A 80 7.24 2.05 -3.31
N GLY A 81 7.64 1.08 -2.49
CA GLY A 81 8.07 1.34 -1.11
C GLY A 81 9.30 2.25 -1.00
N ARG A 82 10.18 2.27 -2.01
CA ARG A 82 11.32 3.19 -2.05
C ARG A 82 10.86 4.62 -2.26
N HIS A 83 9.84 4.79 -3.09
CA HIS A 83 9.23 6.09 -3.36
C HIS A 83 8.46 6.57 -2.12
N GLU A 84 7.67 5.70 -1.49
CA GLU A 84 6.99 5.99 -0.22
C GLU A 84 7.98 6.45 0.87
N LEU A 85 9.10 5.75 1.05
CA LEU A 85 10.10 6.16 2.04
C LEU A 85 10.73 7.52 1.72
N ALA A 86 11.02 7.80 0.45
CA ALA A 86 11.54 9.09 0.05
C ALA A 86 10.52 10.21 0.31
N ASP A 87 9.24 9.98 0.02
CA ASP A 87 8.16 10.93 0.28
C ASP A 87 7.94 11.15 1.78
N ALA A 88 7.98 10.09 2.58
CA ALA A 88 7.86 10.16 4.03
C ALA A 88 8.98 11.02 4.64
N VAL A 89 10.23 10.78 4.23
CA VAL A 89 11.38 11.59 4.69
C VAL A 89 11.26 13.04 4.23
N ARG A 90 10.84 13.31 2.99
CA ARG A 90 10.59 14.69 2.52
C ARG A 90 9.50 15.38 3.35
N SER A 91 8.41 14.68 3.65
CA SER A 91 7.32 15.20 4.46
C SER A 91 7.77 15.51 5.88
N LEU A 92 8.57 14.64 6.49
CA LEU A 92 9.12 14.83 7.82
C LEU A 92 10.03 16.06 7.87
N LEU A 93 10.96 16.16 6.92
CA LEU A 93 11.87 17.32 6.84
C LEU A 93 11.10 18.63 6.64
N ALA A 94 10.04 18.63 5.83
CA ALA A 94 9.22 19.83 5.62
C ALA A 94 8.43 20.23 6.88
N GLU A 95 7.90 19.26 7.62
CA GLU A 95 7.19 19.50 8.88
C GLU A 95 8.14 20.06 9.95
N GLU A 96 9.32 19.46 10.12
CA GLU A 96 10.31 19.90 11.11
C GLU A 96 10.90 21.27 10.77
N ALA A 97 11.14 21.55 9.49
CA ALA A 97 11.54 22.88 9.04
C ALA A 97 10.47 23.95 9.35
N ALA A 98 9.19 23.61 9.21
CA ALA A 98 8.09 24.52 9.56
C ALA A 98 7.97 24.78 11.07
N LYS A 99 8.42 23.84 11.92
CA LYS A 99 8.55 24.02 13.37
C LYS A 99 9.79 24.82 13.78
N GLY A 100 10.74 25.02 12.86
CA GLY A 100 12.02 25.68 13.12
C GLY A 100 13.10 24.76 13.67
N THR A 101 12.89 23.44 13.67
CA THR A 101 13.87 22.44 14.10
C THR A 101 15.04 22.43 13.13
N THR A 102 16.28 22.52 13.63
CA THR A 102 17.47 22.43 12.78
C THR A 102 17.73 20.98 12.36
N LEU A 103 18.45 20.78 11.25
CA LEU A 103 18.82 19.43 10.81
C LEU A 103 19.68 18.67 11.84
N ALA A 104 20.49 19.39 12.63
CA ALA A 104 21.31 18.78 13.69
C ALA A 104 20.43 18.26 14.83
N GLU A 105 19.51 19.08 15.33
CA GLU A 105 18.55 18.68 16.37
C GLU A 105 17.66 17.52 15.91
N LEU A 106 17.23 17.56 14.65
CA LEU A 106 16.44 16.47 14.08
C LEU A 106 17.25 15.17 14.01
N ALA A 107 18.50 15.22 13.54
CA ALA A 107 19.35 14.03 13.44
C ALA A 107 19.60 13.36 14.80
N ASP A 108 19.69 14.14 15.88
CA ASP A 108 19.92 13.62 17.24
C ASP A 108 18.66 12.99 17.86
N ASN A 109 17.47 13.42 17.44
CA ASN A 109 16.19 13.01 18.06
C ASN A 109 15.28 12.20 17.11
N LEU A 110 15.75 11.87 15.91
CA LEU A 110 14.94 11.14 14.92
C LEU A 110 14.68 9.70 15.36
N GLU A 111 13.42 9.35 15.53
CA GLU A 111 12.95 8.02 15.85
C GLU A 111 12.24 7.36 14.66
N VAL A 112 12.22 6.02 14.66
CA VAL A 112 11.58 5.19 13.64
C VAL A 112 10.09 5.52 13.52
N ASP A 113 9.40 5.73 14.64
CA ASP A 113 7.98 6.05 14.68
C ASP A 113 7.65 7.38 13.99
N GLN A 114 8.57 8.36 14.05
CA GLN A 114 8.38 9.62 13.35
C GLN A 114 8.33 9.42 11.84
N ILE A 115 9.18 8.55 11.26
CA ILE A 115 9.10 8.22 9.83
C ILE A 115 7.76 7.53 9.51
N SER A 116 7.29 6.65 10.39
CA SER A 116 6.04 5.90 10.22
C SER A 116 4.81 6.82 10.12
N GLU A 117 4.80 7.94 10.84
CA GLU A 117 3.73 8.96 10.77
C GLU A 117 3.65 9.70 9.42
N HIS A 118 4.69 9.60 8.60
CA HIS A 118 4.74 10.20 7.27
C HIS A 118 4.58 9.18 6.12
N LEU A 119 4.42 7.88 6.42
CA LEU A 119 4.10 6.87 5.40
C LEU A 119 2.66 7.02 4.89
N TYR A 120 2.36 6.48 3.71
CA TYR A 120 1.01 6.52 3.17
C TYR A 120 0.03 5.72 4.05
N THR A 121 0.54 4.74 4.79
CA THR A 121 -0.22 3.89 5.71
C THR A 121 -0.26 4.41 7.15
N ARG A 122 0.12 5.66 7.42
CA ARG A 122 0.14 6.23 8.78
C ARG A 122 -1.13 5.95 9.59
N GLY A 123 -0.96 5.65 10.88
CA GLY A 123 -2.05 5.30 11.79
C GLY A 123 -2.73 3.95 11.50
N GLN A 124 -2.16 3.11 10.64
CA GLN A 124 -2.60 1.74 10.40
C GLN A 124 -1.59 0.74 10.98
N PRO A 125 -2.04 -0.43 11.46
CA PRO A 125 -1.11 -1.47 11.90
C PRO A 125 -0.34 -2.05 10.72
N ASP A 126 0.85 -2.55 11.01
CA ASP A 126 1.65 -3.32 10.06
C ASP A 126 0.92 -4.62 9.65
N PRO A 127 1.13 -5.09 8.41
CA PRO A 127 0.53 -6.34 7.95
C PRO A 127 1.13 -7.53 8.69
N ASP A 128 0.27 -8.39 9.24
CA ASP A 128 0.69 -9.69 9.79
C ASP A 128 1.15 -10.67 8.70
N LEU A 129 0.49 -10.65 7.55
CA LEU A 129 0.65 -11.61 6.46
C LEU A 129 0.66 -10.89 5.11
N ILE A 130 1.67 -11.19 4.29
CA ILE A 130 1.76 -10.77 2.89
C ILE A 130 1.63 -12.00 1.99
N ILE A 131 0.61 -11.98 1.14
CA ILE A 131 0.35 -13.03 0.15
C ILE A 131 0.83 -12.55 -1.21
N ARG A 132 1.66 -13.36 -1.87
CA ARG A 132 2.11 -13.11 -3.24
C ARG A 132 1.83 -14.32 -4.14
N THR A 133 1.15 -14.05 -5.24
CA THR A 133 0.76 -15.02 -6.26
C THR A 133 1.84 -15.22 -7.33
N SER A 134 1.58 -16.13 -8.27
CA SER A 134 2.39 -16.41 -9.46
C SER A 134 3.77 -17.02 -9.19
N GLY A 135 3.98 -17.63 -8.01
CA GLY A 135 5.20 -18.35 -7.65
C GLY A 135 6.42 -17.47 -7.32
N GLU A 136 6.28 -16.15 -7.39
CA GLU A 136 7.41 -15.23 -7.25
C GLU A 136 7.80 -14.97 -5.80
N GLN A 137 9.00 -15.40 -5.40
CA GLN A 137 9.51 -15.29 -4.02
C GLN A 137 10.33 -14.01 -3.78
N ARG A 138 9.69 -12.85 -3.90
CA ARG A 138 10.28 -11.54 -3.59
C ARG A 138 9.19 -10.56 -3.15
N LEU A 139 9.56 -9.39 -2.61
CA LEU A 139 8.58 -8.33 -2.32
C LEU A 139 8.42 -7.30 -3.43
N SER A 140 9.42 -7.18 -4.31
CA SER A 140 9.43 -6.17 -5.39
C SER A 140 9.21 -4.74 -4.90
N GLY A 141 9.54 -4.45 -3.63
CA GLY A 141 9.35 -3.12 -3.04
C GLY A 141 7.95 -2.86 -2.47
N PHE A 142 7.10 -3.87 -2.33
CA PHE A 142 5.80 -3.73 -1.68
C PHE A 142 5.93 -3.65 -0.15
N LEU A 143 5.36 -2.61 0.46
CA LEU A 143 5.28 -2.40 1.92
C LEU A 143 6.61 -2.63 2.65
N MET A 144 7.72 -2.12 2.12
CA MET A 144 9.06 -2.47 2.63
C MET A 144 9.29 -2.09 4.11
N TRP A 145 8.69 -0.99 4.55
CA TRP A 145 8.80 -0.55 5.95
C TRP A 145 7.87 -1.37 6.84
N GLN A 146 6.60 -1.43 6.45
CA GLN A 146 5.53 -2.07 7.19
C GLN A 146 5.72 -3.60 7.28
N SER A 147 6.46 -4.19 6.34
CA SER A 147 6.67 -5.64 6.28
C SER A 147 7.82 -6.18 7.12
N ALA A 148 8.46 -5.34 7.94
CA ALA A 148 9.63 -5.72 8.73
C ALA A 148 9.42 -6.99 9.57
N HIS A 149 8.21 -7.18 10.09
CA HIS A 149 7.82 -8.32 10.94
C HIS A 149 6.69 -9.17 10.32
N SER A 150 6.41 -8.99 9.03
CA SER A 150 5.37 -9.77 8.35
C SER A 150 5.80 -11.20 8.08
N GLU A 151 4.85 -12.11 8.15
CA GLU A 151 4.98 -13.43 7.56
C GLU A 151 4.68 -13.36 6.05
N PHE A 152 5.39 -14.16 5.27
CA PHE A 152 5.23 -14.22 3.82
C PHE A 152 4.65 -15.56 3.38
N TYR A 153 3.64 -15.51 2.50
CA TYR A 153 3.06 -16.67 1.85
C TYR A 153 3.11 -16.49 0.32
N PHE A 154 3.89 -17.36 -0.32
CA PHE A 154 4.06 -17.38 -1.77
C PHE A 154 3.30 -18.57 -2.35
N CYS A 155 2.47 -18.34 -3.36
CA CYS A 155 1.72 -19.41 -4.02
C CYS A 155 1.82 -19.32 -5.55
N GLU A 156 1.73 -20.49 -6.19
CA GLU A 156 1.89 -20.63 -7.65
C GLU A 156 0.69 -20.12 -8.45
N ALA A 157 -0.50 -20.09 -7.85
CA ALA A 157 -1.72 -19.63 -8.51
C ALA A 157 -1.50 -18.23 -9.09
N LEU A 158 -1.84 -18.03 -10.36
CA LEU A 158 -1.86 -16.70 -10.98
C LEU A 158 -2.99 -15.87 -10.35
N TRP A 159 -2.83 -14.54 -10.31
CA TRP A 159 -3.84 -13.67 -9.70
C TRP A 159 -5.28 -13.88 -10.24
N PRO A 160 -5.51 -13.99 -11.57
CA PRO A 160 -6.86 -14.27 -12.10
C PRO A 160 -7.45 -15.61 -11.64
N ASP A 161 -6.59 -16.56 -11.26
CA ASP A 161 -6.97 -17.90 -10.81
C ASP A 161 -7.02 -18.03 -9.28
N PHE A 162 -6.62 -16.99 -8.54
CA PHE A 162 -6.57 -17.00 -7.08
C PHE A 162 -7.98 -17.00 -6.49
N ARG A 163 -8.31 -18.04 -5.72
CA ARG A 163 -9.66 -18.24 -5.18
C ARG A 163 -9.68 -18.10 -3.67
N LYS A 164 -10.90 -18.02 -3.12
CA LYS A 164 -11.15 -18.05 -1.68
C LYS A 164 -10.49 -19.24 -0.96
N VAL A 165 -10.41 -20.40 -1.63
CA VAL A 165 -9.72 -21.57 -1.07
C VAL A 165 -8.21 -21.35 -0.92
N ASP A 166 -7.58 -20.61 -1.84
CA ASP A 166 -6.15 -20.28 -1.77
C ASP A 166 -5.88 -19.24 -0.68
N PHE A 167 -6.79 -18.28 -0.51
CA PHE A 167 -6.76 -17.38 0.64
C PHE A 167 -6.84 -18.14 1.97
N TYR A 168 -7.76 -19.11 2.11
CA TYR A 168 -7.84 -19.93 3.32
C TYR A 168 -6.61 -20.82 3.53
N ARG A 169 -5.95 -21.28 2.46
CA ARG A 169 -4.66 -21.98 2.58
C ARG A 169 -3.58 -21.06 3.16
N ALA A 170 -3.50 -19.82 2.68
CA ALA A 170 -2.56 -18.83 3.20
C ALA A 170 -2.81 -18.52 4.68
N LEU A 171 -4.07 -18.35 5.08
CA LEU A 171 -4.43 -18.14 6.49
C LEU A 171 -4.07 -19.34 7.37
N ARG A 172 -4.36 -20.56 6.89
CA ARG A 172 -4.01 -21.78 7.63
C ARG A 172 -2.50 -21.94 7.79
N ASP A 173 -1.72 -21.61 6.76
CA ASP A 173 -0.26 -21.62 6.84
C ASP A 173 0.24 -20.61 7.87
N TYR A 174 -0.30 -19.39 7.85
CA TYR A 174 0.01 -18.36 8.84
C TYR A 174 -0.32 -18.79 10.28
N GLU A 175 -1.49 -19.37 10.53
CA GLU A 175 -1.90 -19.84 11.86
C GLU A 175 -1.05 -21.01 12.39
N GLN A 176 -0.46 -21.82 11.50
CA GLN A 176 0.34 -22.98 11.88
C GLN A 176 1.78 -22.64 12.24
N ARG A 177 2.26 -21.42 11.91
CA ARG A 177 3.60 -20.99 12.29
C ARG A 177 3.61 -20.72 13.79
N GLU A 178 4.45 -21.44 14.53
CA GLU A 178 4.68 -21.11 15.94
C GLU A 178 5.21 -19.67 16.02
N ARG A 179 4.39 -18.78 16.59
CA ARG A 179 4.82 -17.42 16.90
C ARG A 179 5.97 -17.50 17.89
N ARG A 180 7.21 -17.39 17.39
CA ARG A 180 8.37 -17.18 18.23
C ARG A 180 8.21 -15.78 18.83
N TYR A 181 7.76 -15.71 20.07
CA TYR A 181 7.71 -14.46 20.83
C TYR A 181 9.08 -13.77 20.74
N GLY A 182 9.12 -12.57 20.14
CA GLY A 182 10.34 -11.79 19.91
C GLY A 182 10.78 -11.65 18.45
N ALA A 183 9.97 -12.09 17.48
CA ALA A 183 10.04 -11.63 16.10
C ALA A 183 9.48 -10.21 15.97
#